data_AF-J9GD38-F1
#
_entry.id   AF-J9GD38-F1
#
_cell.length_a   1.000
_cell.length_b   1.000
_cell.length_c   1.000
_cell.angle_alpha   90.00
_cell.angle_beta   90.00
_cell.angle_gamma   90.00
#
_symmetry.space_group_name_H-M   'P 1'
#
loop_
_entity.id
_entity.type
_entity.pdbx_description
1 polymer ?
#
loop_
_entity_poly.entity_id
_entity_poly.type
_entity_poly.pdbx_seq_one_letter_code
_entity_poly.pdbx_strand_id
1 'polypeptide(L)'
;MRLDNGKEYVVFNPPAQLPADTLSRVISVFTQYDGQVRLADCVPVLTPHVSHFHDDRVKYDPVKFAAVSLAPNYLNLLLDVLGTVKGTHYFGANEIGYQSYPNGTKTLCVKLIHDQNADSEDYTRRVYLSIPLRPLDAHLVKGRDSIQIRVQQYQQELVKTFPF
;
A
#
# COMPACT_ATOMS: atom_id res chain seq x y z
N MET A 1 9.11 17.38 -0.20
CA MET A 1 9.02 15.94 -0.51
C MET A 1 9.70 15.16 0.59
N ARG A 2 9.05 14.12 1.14
CA ARG A 2 9.65 13.20 2.12
C ARG A 2 9.77 11.81 1.48
N LEU A 3 10.96 11.24 1.48
CA LEU A 3 11.24 9.91 0.97
C LEU A 3 11.03 8.83 2.04
N ASP A 4 10.90 7.58 1.61
CA ASP A 4 10.72 6.44 2.52
C ASP A 4 11.91 6.17 3.44
N ASN A 5 13.11 6.59 3.04
CA ASN A 5 14.32 6.53 3.86
C ASN A 5 14.41 7.69 4.87
N GLY A 6 13.36 8.50 5.01
CA GLY A 6 13.30 9.62 5.94
C GLY A 6 13.94 10.91 5.44
N LYS A 7 14.63 10.91 4.29
CA LYS A 7 15.20 12.15 3.72
C LYS A 7 14.10 13.10 3.28
N GLU A 8 14.33 14.37 3.51
CA GLU A 8 13.42 15.45 3.13
C GLU A 8 14.11 16.42 2.18
N TYR A 9 13.36 16.90 1.21
CA TYR A 9 13.82 17.87 0.21
C TYR A 9 12.76 18.94 0.00
N VAL A 10 13.22 20.17 -0.20
CA VAL A 10 12.37 21.26 -0.71
C VAL A 10 12.09 21.00 -2.18
N VAL A 11 10.82 21.14 -2.59
CA VAL A 11 10.41 20.95 -4.00
C VAL A 11 10.46 22.30 -4.70
N PHE A 12 11.31 22.42 -5.72
CA PHE A 12 11.48 23.67 -6.47
C PHE A 12 10.27 24.01 -7.35
N ASN A 13 9.63 22.99 -7.94
CA ASN A 13 8.48 23.10 -8.82
C ASN A 13 7.32 22.24 -8.32
N PRO A 14 6.50 22.73 -7.36
CA PRO A 14 5.35 21.98 -6.86
C PRO A 14 4.40 21.59 -7.99
N PRO A 15 3.93 20.32 -8.03
CA PRO A 15 3.05 19.83 -9.09
C PRO A 15 1.64 20.41 -8.95
N ALA A 16 1.16 21.12 -9.97
CA ALA A 16 -0.17 21.74 -9.96
C ALA A 16 -1.33 20.72 -9.94
N GLN A 17 -1.07 19.47 -10.34
CA GLN A 17 -2.06 18.39 -10.34
C GLN A 17 -2.36 17.82 -8.95
N LEU A 18 -1.56 18.15 -7.94
CA LEU A 18 -1.82 17.73 -6.57
C LEU A 18 -2.66 18.78 -5.83
N PRO A 19 -3.65 18.37 -5.00
CA PRO A 19 -4.43 19.31 -4.22
C PRO A 19 -3.55 20.16 -3.30
N ALA A 20 -3.85 21.46 -3.22
CA ALA A 20 -3.23 22.35 -2.26
C ALA A 20 -3.50 21.89 -0.81
N ASP A 21 -2.59 22.23 0.11
CA ASP A 21 -2.70 21.97 1.55
C ASP A 21 -3.00 20.50 1.92
N THR A 22 -2.60 19.57 1.05
CA THR A 22 -2.87 18.13 1.20
C THR A 22 -1.57 17.33 1.12
N LEU A 23 -1.45 16.31 1.99
CA LEU A 23 -0.37 15.34 1.89
C LEU A 23 -0.77 14.22 0.92
N SER A 24 -0.07 14.14 -0.21
CA SER A 24 -0.28 13.08 -1.21
C SER A 24 0.87 12.09 -1.23
N ARG A 25 0.54 10.79 -1.28
CA ARG A 25 1.50 9.73 -1.61
C ARG A 25 1.63 9.66 -3.12
N VAL A 26 2.86 9.70 -3.64
CA VAL A 26 3.11 9.71 -5.08
C VAL A 26 4.28 8.79 -5.44
N ILE A 27 4.27 8.29 -6.67
CA ILE A 27 5.49 7.89 -7.37
C ILE A 27 5.97 9.13 -8.11
N SER A 28 7.26 9.41 -8.07
CA SER A 28 7.81 10.57 -8.75
C SER A 28 9.14 10.26 -9.40
N VAL A 29 9.36 10.89 -10.55
CA VAL A 29 10.67 11.02 -11.19
C VAL A 29 11.19 12.41 -10.87
N PHE A 30 12.40 12.52 -10.33
CA PHE A 30 12.95 13.80 -9.91
C PHE A 30 14.48 13.85 -10.08
N THR A 31 15.00 15.06 -10.21
CA THR A 31 16.45 15.34 -10.13
C THR A 31 16.73 15.96 -8.77
N GLN A 32 17.74 15.44 -8.08
CA GLN A 32 18.20 15.96 -6.79
C GLN A 32 19.30 17.00 -6.98
N TYR A 33 19.21 18.07 -6.20
CA TYR A 33 20.23 19.10 -5.99
C TYR A 33 20.50 19.22 -4.48
N ASP A 34 21.42 20.08 -4.07
CA ASP A 34 21.75 20.25 -2.66
C ASP A 34 20.52 20.71 -1.84
N GLY A 35 19.99 19.83 -0.99
CA GLY A 35 18.78 20.03 -0.18
C GLY A 35 17.45 20.17 -0.95
N GLN A 36 17.46 20.09 -2.28
CA GLN A 36 16.30 20.38 -3.12
C GLN A 36 16.05 19.31 -4.18
N VAL A 37 14.81 19.23 -4.66
CA VAL A 37 14.44 18.39 -5.79
C VAL A 37 13.62 19.17 -6.82
N ARG A 38 13.85 18.86 -8.09
CA ARG A 38 12.97 19.24 -9.20
C ARG A 38 12.22 18.01 -9.65
N LEU A 39 10.89 18.03 -9.60
CA LEU A 39 10.05 16.93 -10.09
C LEU A 39 9.98 17.01 -11.62
N ALA A 40 10.28 15.91 -12.30
CA ALA A 40 10.03 15.76 -13.72
C ALA A 40 8.59 15.27 -13.95
N ASP A 41 8.14 14.32 -13.13
CA ASP A 41 6.77 13.81 -13.14
C ASP A 41 6.38 13.28 -11.75
N CYS A 42 5.09 13.26 -11.46
CA CYS A 42 4.54 12.55 -10.32
C CYS A 42 3.10 12.09 -10.54
N VAL A 43 2.83 10.87 -10.09
CA VAL A 43 1.49 10.26 -10.13
C VAL A 43 1.05 9.86 -8.72
N PRO A 44 -0.19 10.16 -8.32
CA PRO A 44 -0.75 9.70 -7.05
C PRO A 44 -0.74 8.19 -6.91
N VAL A 45 -0.54 7.72 -5.68
CA VAL A 45 -0.62 6.32 -5.29
C VAL A 45 -1.87 6.12 -4.44
N LEU A 46 -2.60 5.04 -4.70
CA LEU A 46 -3.75 4.67 -3.89
C LEU A 46 -3.28 4.28 -2.47
N THR A 47 -3.94 4.84 -1.46
CA THR A 47 -3.60 4.68 -0.04
C THR A 47 -4.75 4.07 0.75
N PRO A 48 -5.06 2.77 0.57
CA PRO A 48 -6.20 2.16 1.23
C PRO A 48 -5.92 2.07 2.73
N HIS A 49 -6.81 2.67 3.53
CA HIS A 49 -6.79 2.53 4.97
C HIS A 49 -7.22 1.11 5.37
N VAL A 50 -6.59 0.57 6.41
CA VAL A 50 -7.05 -0.67 7.02
C VAL A 50 -8.37 -0.38 7.74
N SER A 51 -9.40 -1.12 7.37
CA SER A 51 -10.73 -1.07 7.98
C SER A 51 -11.31 -2.48 8.02
N HIS A 52 -12.28 -2.70 8.89
CA HIS A 52 -13.03 -3.95 8.91
C HIS A 52 -14.18 -3.88 7.89
N PHE A 53 -14.21 -4.87 7.00
CA PHE A 53 -15.28 -5.11 6.04
C PHE A 53 -15.80 -6.54 6.23
N HIS A 54 -17.12 -6.71 6.09
CA HIS A 54 -17.70 -8.05 6.06
C HIS A 54 -17.24 -8.79 4.79
N ASP A 55 -16.84 -10.05 4.95
CA ASP A 55 -16.26 -10.86 3.87
C ASP A 55 -17.22 -11.09 2.70
N ASP A 56 -18.54 -11.04 2.92
CA ASP A 56 -19.57 -11.14 1.88
C ASP A 56 -19.70 -9.85 1.03
N ARG A 57 -19.04 -8.76 1.43
CA ARG A 57 -19.08 -7.46 0.75
C ARG A 57 -17.81 -7.11 -0.01
N VAL A 58 -16.80 -7.98 0.03
CA VAL A 58 -15.50 -7.71 -0.59
C VAL A 58 -15.07 -8.88 -1.47
N LYS A 59 -14.22 -8.58 -2.46
CA LYS A 59 -13.60 -9.59 -3.31
C LYS A 59 -12.10 -9.67 -3.04
N TYR A 60 -11.57 -10.84 -3.32
CA TYR A 60 -10.15 -11.14 -3.16
C TYR A 60 -9.65 -11.78 -4.46
N ASP A 61 -9.90 -11.13 -5.59
CA ASP A 61 -9.47 -11.63 -6.89
C ASP A 61 -7.94 -11.77 -6.94
N PRO A 62 -7.38 -12.76 -7.64
CA PRO A 62 -5.95 -13.08 -7.57
C PRO A 62 -5.02 -11.92 -7.93
N VAL A 63 -3.98 -11.71 -7.12
CA VAL A 63 -2.87 -10.77 -7.37
C VAL A 63 -1.54 -11.37 -6.94
N LYS A 64 -0.44 -10.88 -7.50
CA LYS A 64 0.91 -11.32 -7.10
C LYS A 64 1.71 -10.17 -6.52
N PHE A 65 2.44 -10.44 -5.42
CA PHE A 65 3.50 -9.53 -4.98
C PHE A 65 4.66 -9.53 -5.97
N ALA A 66 4.91 -8.39 -6.60
CA ALA A 66 6.18 -8.13 -7.28
C ALA A 66 7.22 -7.61 -6.29
N ALA A 67 6.83 -6.75 -5.36
CA ALA A 67 7.65 -6.33 -4.21
C ALA A 67 6.77 -5.87 -3.05
N VAL A 68 7.31 -5.96 -1.84
CA VAL A 68 6.69 -5.40 -0.63
C VAL A 68 7.80 -4.80 0.23
N SER A 69 7.60 -3.59 0.73
CA SER A 69 8.57 -2.95 1.62
C SER A 69 7.88 -2.18 2.75
N LEU A 70 8.48 -2.23 3.93
CA LEU A 70 8.07 -1.43 5.08
C LEU A 70 8.85 -0.11 5.06
N ALA A 71 8.13 1.00 5.15
CA ALA A 71 8.64 2.33 5.41
C ALA A 71 8.06 2.86 6.73
N PRO A 72 8.65 3.89 7.36
CA PRO A 72 8.24 4.32 8.71
C PRO A 72 6.75 4.66 8.89
N ASN A 73 6.05 5.05 7.81
CA ASN A 73 4.64 5.42 7.86
C ASN A 73 3.76 4.63 6.88
N TYR A 74 4.34 3.72 6.08
CA TYR A 74 3.63 3.03 5.02
C TYR A 74 4.13 1.59 4.85
N LEU A 75 3.20 0.67 4.59
CA LEU A 75 3.51 -0.60 3.95
C LEU A 75 3.29 -0.45 2.45
N ASN A 76 4.38 -0.46 1.68
CA ASN A 76 4.35 -0.29 0.24
C ASN A 76 4.17 -1.64 -0.46
N LEU A 77 3.22 -1.70 -1.37
CA LEU A 77 2.93 -2.88 -2.18
C LEU A 77 3.16 -2.55 -3.65
N LEU A 78 3.96 -3.38 -4.31
CA LEU A 78 4.03 -3.45 -5.76
C LEU A 78 3.42 -4.78 -6.20
N LEU A 79 2.33 -4.69 -6.95
CA LEU A 79 1.51 -5.82 -7.33
C LEU A 79 1.53 -6.01 -8.84
N ASP A 80 1.54 -7.27 -9.27
CA ASP A 80 1.24 -7.68 -10.62
C ASP A 80 -0.21 -8.22 -10.62
N VAL A 81 -1.08 -7.64 -11.45
CA VAL A 81 -2.47 -8.04 -11.65
C VAL A 81 -2.72 -8.35 -13.12
N LEU A 82 -3.63 -9.26 -13.45
CA LEU A 82 -4.05 -9.49 -14.83
C LEU A 82 -5.22 -8.57 -15.18
N GLY A 83 -5.22 -8.00 -16.37
CA GLY A 83 -6.26 -7.06 -16.80
C GLY A 83 -6.08 -6.60 -18.25
N THR A 84 -6.98 -5.71 -18.69
CA THR A 84 -6.95 -5.01 -19.97
C THR A 84 -6.55 -3.53 -19.79
N VAL A 85 -6.47 -2.75 -20.89
CA VAL A 85 -5.90 -1.38 -20.82
C VAL A 85 -6.89 -0.48 -20.12
N LYS A 86 -8.17 -0.70 -20.42
CA LYS A 86 -9.31 0.10 -19.97
C LYS A 86 -9.98 -0.49 -18.73
N GLY A 87 -9.54 -1.67 -18.31
CA GLY A 87 -10.00 -2.33 -17.09
C GLY A 87 -9.77 -1.49 -15.85
N THR A 88 -10.80 -1.43 -15.01
CA THR A 88 -10.77 -0.73 -13.73
C THR A 88 -10.84 -1.74 -12.61
N HIS A 89 -9.85 -1.72 -11.72
CA HIS A 89 -9.75 -2.60 -10.56
C HIS A 89 -9.92 -1.78 -9.28
N TYR A 90 -10.53 -2.37 -8.26
CA TYR A 90 -10.71 -1.75 -6.96
C TYR A 90 -9.86 -2.44 -5.90
N PHE A 91 -9.23 -1.65 -5.03
CA PHE A 91 -8.39 -2.15 -3.96
C PHE A 91 -8.78 -1.56 -2.61
N GLY A 92 -8.58 -2.36 -1.57
CA GLY A 92 -8.81 -1.97 -0.17
C GLY A 92 -7.95 -2.83 0.77
N ALA A 93 -7.98 -2.53 2.07
CA ALA A 93 -7.25 -3.29 3.08
C ALA A 93 -8.23 -3.72 4.18
N ASN A 94 -8.57 -5.02 4.21
CA ASN A 94 -9.49 -5.57 5.20
C ASN A 94 -8.75 -6.03 6.44
N GLU A 95 -9.14 -5.56 7.61
CA GLU A 95 -8.77 -6.16 8.90
C GLU A 95 -9.55 -7.46 9.09
N ILE A 96 -8.82 -8.57 9.15
CA ILE A 96 -9.37 -9.92 9.38
C ILE A 96 -9.05 -10.46 10.79
N GLY A 97 -8.63 -9.58 11.70
CA GLY A 97 -8.41 -9.86 13.12
C GLY A 97 -6.95 -9.80 13.56
N TYR A 98 -6.68 -10.35 14.75
CA TYR A 98 -5.37 -10.34 15.39
C TYR A 98 -4.91 -11.74 15.77
N GLN A 99 -3.62 -12.01 15.61
CA GLN A 99 -2.95 -13.13 16.27
C GLN A 99 -2.29 -12.63 17.55
N SER A 100 -2.71 -13.13 18.70
CA SER A 100 -2.12 -12.79 20.00
C SER A 100 -1.17 -13.89 20.45
N TYR A 101 -0.06 -13.49 21.08
CA TYR A 101 0.96 -14.43 21.56
C TYR A 101 1.11 -14.38 23.08
N PRO A 102 1.59 -15.47 23.74
CA PRO A 102 1.72 -15.53 25.20
C PRO A 102 2.64 -14.47 25.82
N ASN A 103 3.60 -13.94 25.05
CA ASN A 103 4.49 -12.84 25.47
C ASN A 103 3.82 -11.45 25.42
N GLY A 104 2.52 -11.39 25.10
CA GLY A 104 1.75 -10.16 25.02
C GLY A 104 1.91 -9.38 23.71
N THR A 105 2.73 -9.85 22.77
CA THR A 105 2.78 -9.25 21.43
C THR A 105 1.59 -9.68 20.60
N LYS A 106 1.27 -8.91 19.56
CA LYS A 106 0.24 -9.28 18.60
C LYS A 106 0.60 -8.92 17.17
N THR A 107 -0.01 -9.63 16.24
CA THR A 107 0.06 -9.36 14.81
C THR A 107 -1.33 -8.96 14.31
N LEU A 108 -1.46 -7.76 13.73
CA LEU A 108 -2.65 -7.38 12.96
C LEU A 108 -2.64 -8.14 11.63
N CYS A 109 -3.68 -8.90 11.33
CA CYS A 109 -3.85 -9.60 10.07
C CYS A 109 -4.70 -8.76 9.12
N VAL A 110 -4.10 -8.35 8.00
CA VAL A 110 -4.74 -7.58 6.93
C VAL A 110 -4.80 -8.44 5.67
N LYS A 111 -5.96 -8.51 5.03
CA LYS A 111 -6.13 -9.12 3.70
C LYS A 111 -6.40 -8.02 2.67
N LEU A 112 -5.61 -7.99 1.61
CA LEU A 112 -5.79 -7.03 0.53
C LEU A 112 -7.07 -7.38 -0.24
N ILE A 113 -8.02 -6.44 -0.25
CA ILE A 113 -9.21 -6.49 -1.10
C ILE A 113 -8.76 -6.19 -2.53
N HIS A 114 -9.20 -7.01 -3.47
CA HIS A 114 -9.04 -6.78 -4.90
C HIS A 114 -10.32 -7.22 -5.61
N ASP A 115 -10.98 -6.28 -6.27
CA ASP A 115 -12.08 -6.54 -7.20
C ASP A 115 -11.60 -6.20 -8.61
N GLN A 116 -11.43 -7.24 -9.43
CA GLN A 116 -11.05 -7.14 -10.84
C GLN A 116 -12.19 -6.59 -11.71
N ASN A 117 -13.40 -6.46 -11.15
CA ASN A 117 -14.55 -5.83 -11.78
C ASN A 117 -14.91 -6.45 -13.15
N ALA A 118 -14.80 -7.78 -13.22
CA ALA A 118 -15.01 -8.56 -14.43
C ALA A 118 -14.12 -8.15 -15.63
N ASP A 119 -12.97 -7.50 -15.37
CA ASP A 119 -11.97 -7.26 -16.40
C ASP A 119 -11.30 -8.57 -16.85
N SER A 120 -10.96 -8.65 -18.14
CA SER A 120 -10.36 -9.86 -18.72
C SER A 120 -8.90 -10.02 -18.32
N GLU A 121 -8.46 -11.26 -18.12
CA GLU A 121 -7.10 -11.61 -17.68
C GLU A 121 -6.07 -11.65 -18.82
N ASP A 122 -6.03 -10.60 -19.65
CA ASP A 122 -5.30 -10.64 -20.92
C ASP A 122 -3.78 -10.48 -20.75
N TYR A 123 -3.33 -9.60 -19.84
CA TYR A 123 -1.91 -9.36 -19.60
C TYR A 123 -1.63 -8.77 -18.22
N THR A 124 -0.36 -8.84 -17.81
CA THR A 124 0.09 -8.32 -16.51
C THR A 124 0.22 -6.80 -16.52
N ARG A 125 -0.41 -6.17 -15.52
CA ARG A 125 -0.30 -4.75 -15.19
C ARG A 125 0.31 -4.59 -13.80
N ARG A 126 1.13 -3.55 -13.66
CA ARG A 126 1.79 -3.22 -12.40
C ARG A 126 1.04 -2.14 -11.65
N VAL A 127 0.67 -2.42 -10.40
CA VAL A 127 -0.09 -1.50 -9.53
C VAL A 127 0.73 -1.21 -8.27
N TYR A 128 0.77 0.06 -7.88
CA TYR A 128 1.41 0.51 -6.64
C TYR A 128 0.33 0.90 -5.63
N LEU A 129 0.48 0.41 -4.40
CA LEU A 129 -0.36 0.79 -3.25
C LEU A 129 0.54 1.15 -2.06
N SER A 130 0.06 2.01 -1.18
CA SER A 130 0.72 2.30 0.10
C SER A 130 -0.28 2.31 1.24
N ILE A 131 -0.28 1.28 2.09
CA ILE A 131 -1.16 1.23 3.26
C ILE A 131 -0.59 2.15 4.34
N PRO A 132 -1.32 3.19 4.80
CA PRO A 132 -0.84 4.09 5.84
C PRO A 132 -0.83 3.39 7.21
N LEU A 133 0.29 3.49 7.92
CA LEU A 133 0.50 2.81 9.19
C LEU A 133 0.16 3.68 10.42
N ARG A 134 0.24 5.01 10.30
CA ARG A 134 -0.04 5.93 11.42
C ARG A 134 -1.41 5.71 12.09
N PRO A 135 -2.52 5.48 11.36
CA PRO A 135 -3.81 5.22 12.02
C PRO A 135 -3.79 3.99 12.93
N LEU A 136 -2.86 3.05 12.70
CA LEU A 136 -2.73 1.82 13.48
C LEU A 136 -1.97 2.03 14.80
N ASP A 137 -1.35 3.19 15.03
CA ASP A 137 -0.64 3.51 16.27
C ASP A 137 -1.57 3.46 17.51
N ALA A 138 -2.88 3.59 17.31
CA ALA A 138 -3.90 3.44 18.36
C ALA A 138 -4.08 1.96 18.81
N HIS A 139 -3.66 1.01 17.99
CA HIS A 139 -3.90 -0.41 18.19
C HIS A 139 -2.62 -1.25 18.25
N LEU A 140 -1.53 -0.80 17.64
CA LEU A 140 -0.25 -1.50 17.57
C LEU A 140 0.88 -0.67 18.19
N VAL A 141 1.81 -1.35 18.85
CA VAL A 141 2.99 -0.73 19.46
C VAL A 141 4.23 -0.98 18.61
N LYS A 142 4.87 0.11 18.19
CA LYS A 142 6.10 0.08 17.38
C LYS A 142 7.23 -0.65 18.09
N GLY A 143 7.95 -1.50 17.36
CA GLY A 143 9.05 -2.32 17.87
C GLY A 143 8.62 -3.49 18.76
N ARG A 144 7.31 -3.72 18.94
CA ARG A 144 6.75 -4.83 19.73
C ARG A 144 5.79 -5.69 18.91
N ASP A 145 4.84 -5.04 18.26
CA ASP A 145 3.77 -5.70 17.52
C ASP A 145 4.16 -5.86 16.05
N SER A 146 3.32 -6.53 15.26
CA SER A 146 3.57 -6.77 13.84
C SER A 146 2.32 -6.54 13.00
N ILE A 147 2.53 -6.33 11.71
CA ILE A 147 1.49 -6.33 10.69
C ILE A 147 1.74 -7.44 9.70
N GLN A 148 0.70 -8.20 9.38
CA GLN A 148 0.71 -9.24 8.37
C GLN A 148 -0.20 -8.82 7.22
N ILE A 149 0.34 -8.80 6.00
CA ILE A 149 -0.44 -8.58 4.78
C ILE A 149 -0.61 -9.90 4.03
N ARG A 150 -1.83 -10.16 3.60
CA ARG A 150 -2.24 -11.34 2.84
C ARG A 150 -2.79 -10.92 1.49
N VAL A 151 -2.43 -11.66 0.44
CA VAL A 151 -3.01 -11.52 -0.89
C VAL A 151 -3.47 -12.88 -1.40
N GLN A 152 -4.62 -12.90 -2.06
CA GLN A 152 -5.08 -14.10 -2.74
C GLN A 152 -4.30 -14.29 -4.04
N GLN A 153 -3.83 -15.51 -4.30
CA GLN A 153 -3.40 -15.99 -5.62
C GLN A 153 -4.35 -17.11 -6.08
N TYR A 154 -4.29 -17.50 -7.36
CA TYR A 154 -5.17 -18.55 -7.92
C TYR A 154 -5.22 -19.84 -7.09
N GLN A 155 -4.09 -20.26 -6.52
CA GLN A 155 -3.98 -21.55 -5.82
C GLN A 155 -3.77 -21.43 -4.30
N GLN A 156 -3.35 -20.26 -3.81
CA GLN A 156 -2.94 -20.09 -2.41
C GLN A 156 -3.03 -18.63 -1.96
N GLU A 157 -3.04 -18.42 -0.66
CA GLU A 157 -2.83 -17.09 -0.07
C GLU A 157 -1.33 -16.89 0.18
N LEU A 158 -0.78 -15.77 -0.28
CA LEU A 158 0.58 -15.36 0.09
C LEU A 158 0.53 -14.42 1.28
N VAL A 159 1.43 -14.67 2.22
CA VAL A 159 1.49 -13.97 3.50
C VAL A 159 2.86 -13.34 3.68
N LYS A 160 2.90 -12.07 4.11
CA LYS A 160 4.13 -11.37 4.51
C LYS A 160 3.89 -10.70 5.85
N THR A 161 4.81 -10.89 6.80
CA THR A 161 4.76 -10.26 8.12
C THR A 161 5.91 -9.28 8.28
N PHE A 162 5.62 -8.12 8.86
CA PHE A 162 6.57 -7.05 9.12
C PHE A 162 6.46 -6.59 10.57
N PRO A 163 7.58 -6.20 11.20
CA PRO A 163 7.51 -5.49 12.47
C PRO A 163 6.74 -4.17 12.27
N PHE A 164 5.89 -3.83 13.23
CA PHE A 164 5.23 -2.52 13.25
C PHE A 164 6.14 -1.46 13.86
#